data_AF-A0A1F6PD63-F1
#
_entry.id   AF-A0A1F6PD63-F1
#
_cell.length_a   1.000
_cell.length_b   1.000
_cell.length_c   1.000
_cell.angle_alpha   90.00
_cell.angle_beta   90.00
_cell.angle_gamma   90.00
#
_symmetry.space_group_name_H-M   'P 1'
#
loop_
_entity.id
_entity.type
_entity.pdbx_description
1 polymer ?
#
loop_
_entity_poly.entity_id
_entity_poly.type
_entity_poly.pdbx_seq_one_letter_code
_entity_poly.pdbx_strand_id
1 'polypeptide(L)'
;MLSLFLIIFMANLQEIFNRIQSIKQKQKEIKSAYREALSGQSEYKEVVDKLNTLRARKKQIETLTRQEFSGEFTKLDDLKIDLASDMELLTDAALTKMMKGETVEVEDQYHNTYQPEWNVKFKKT
;
A
#
# COMPACT_ATOMS: atom_id res chain seq x y z
N MET A 1 -53.01 24.98 11.72
CA MET A 1 -52.39 23.74 12.25
C MET A 1 -51.04 23.39 11.62
N LEU A 2 -50.80 23.57 10.31
CA LEU A 2 -49.48 23.29 9.69
C LEU A 2 -48.32 24.14 10.27
N SER A 3 -48.56 25.40 10.63
CA SER A 3 -47.54 26.29 11.19
C SER A 3 -47.06 25.84 12.58
N LEU A 4 -47.93 25.31 13.43
CA LEU A 4 -47.56 24.83 14.76
C LEU A 4 -46.75 23.53 14.69
N PHE A 5 -47.07 22.64 13.75
CA PHE A 5 -46.34 21.38 13.55
C PHE A 5 -44.92 21.63 12.99
N LEU A 6 -44.77 22.61 12.09
CA LEU A 6 -43.47 23.01 11.54
C LEU A 6 -42.55 23.63 12.62
N ILE A 7 -43.12 24.44 13.52
CA ILE A 7 -42.39 25.04 14.65
C ILE A 7 -41.90 23.96 15.63
N ILE A 8 -42.75 22.98 15.96
CA ILE A 8 -42.38 21.86 16.85
C ILE A 8 -41.30 20.97 16.20
N PHE A 9 -41.39 20.72 14.89
CA PHE A 9 -40.39 19.93 14.15
C PHE A 9 -39.04 20.66 14.03
N MET A 10 -39.05 21.97 13.78
CA MET A 10 -37.84 22.80 13.78
C MET A 10 -37.21 22.92 15.16
N ALA A 11 -38.00 23.01 16.22
CA ALA A 11 -37.51 22.97 17.60
C ALA A 11 -36.79 21.64 17.90
N ASN A 12 -37.36 20.51 17.45
CA ASN A 12 -36.75 19.19 17.57
C ASN A 12 -35.42 19.08 16.79
N LEU A 13 -35.36 19.64 15.57
CA LEU A 13 -34.16 19.61 14.74
C LEU A 13 -33.03 20.46 15.33
N GLN A 14 -33.36 21.64 15.87
CA GLN A 14 -32.41 22.51 16.56
C GLN A 14 -31.92 21.88 17.87
N GLU A 15 -32.78 21.22 18.65
CA GLU A 15 -32.38 20.46 19.83
C GLU A 15 -31.42 19.31 19.49
N ILE A 16 -31.71 18.55 18.42
CA ILE A 16 -30.83 17.47 17.95
C ILE A 16 -29.47 18.04 17.52
N PHE A 17 -29.45 19.14 16.77
CA PHE A 17 -28.21 19.80 16.37
C PHE A 17 -27.40 20.29 17.57
N ASN A 18 -28.03 20.96 18.53
CA ASN A 18 -27.40 21.42 19.77
C ASN A 18 -26.84 20.25 20.59
N ARG A 19 -27.57 19.14 20.67
CA ARG A 19 -27.10 17.90 21.32
C ARG A 19 -25.87 17.32 20.62
N ILE A 20 -25.84 17.30 19.28
CA ILE A 20 -24.68 16.85 18.50
C ILE A 20 -23.47 17.74 18.77
N GLN A 21 -23.63 19.06 18.77
CA GLN A 21 -22.54 19.99 19.08
C GLN A 21 -22.02 19.79 20.51
N SER A 22 -22.91 19.64 21.49
CA SER A 22 -22.54 19.33 22.87
C SER A 22 -21.76 18.01 22.99
N ILE A 23 -22.20 16.95 22.30
CA ILE A 23 -21.49 15.66 22.29
C ILE A 23 -20.10 15.80 21.67
N LYS A 24 -19.97 16.50 20.53
CA LYS A 24 -18.67 16.75 19.89
C LYS A 24 -17.71 17.51 20.80
N GLN A 25 -18.23 18.53 21.49
CA GLN A 25 -17.45 19.30 22.44
C GLN A 25 -16.96 18.43 23.61
N LYS A 26 -17.85 17.64 24.22
CA LYS A 26 -17.49 16.68 25.28
C LYS A 26 -16.46 15.65 24.82
N GLN A 27 -16.59 15.15 23.59
CA GLN A 27 -15.58 14.24 23.02
C GLN A 27 -14.21 14.90 22.89
N LYS A 28 -14.16 16.17 22.45
CA LYS A 28 -12.92 16.93 22.33
C LYS A 28 -12.28 17.16 23.70
N GLU A 29 -13.06 17.52 24.71
CA GLU A 29 -12.61 17.71 26.08
C GLU A 29 -12.00 16.43 26.66
N ILE A 30 -12.70 15.30 26.55
CA ILE A 30 -12.20 14.00 27.03
C ILE A 30 -10.88 13.63 26.34
N LYS A 31 -10.81 13.77 25.02
CA LYS A 31 -9.58 13.49 24.26
C LYS A 31 -8.43 14.42 24.65
N SER A 32 -8.73 15.70 24.91
CA SER A 32 -7.73 16.68 25.35
C SER A 32 -7.21 16.34 26.75
N ALA A 33 -8.11 16.10 27.70
CA ALA A 33 -7.75 15.75 29.08
C ALA A 33 -6.92 14.46 29.14
N TYR A 34 -7.26 13.46 28.33
CA TYR A 34 -6.46 12.24 28.21
C TYR A 34 -5.03 12.51 27.69
N ARG A 35 -4.90 13.33 26.64
CA ARG A 35 -3.57 13.72 26.12
C ARG A 35 -2.77 14.50 27.14
N GLU A 36 -3.42 15.40 27.87
CA GLU A 36 -2.81 16.18 28.92
C GLU A 36 -2.33 15.29 30.08
N ALA A 37 -3.16 14.33 30.51
CA ALA A 37 -2.81 13.34 31.53
C ALA A 37 -1.62 12.48 31.10
N LEU A 38 -1.58 12.01 29.84
CA LEU A 38 -0.42 11.31 29.29
C LEU A 38 0.84 12.20 29.30
N SER A 39 0.70 13.47 28.91
CA SER A 39 1.81 14.44 28.94
C SER A 39 2.22 14.88 30.35
N GLY A 40 1.42 14.59 31.37
CA GLY A 40 1.77 14.79 32.77
C GLY A 40 2.65 13.67 33.33
N GLN A 41 2.64 12.48 32.71
CA GLN A 41 3.45 11.35 33.14
C GLN A 41 4.88 11.46 32.58
N SER A 42 5.87 11.53 33.47
CA SER A 42 7.29 11.57 33.09
C SER A 42 7.70 10.32 32.33
N GLU A 43 7.28 9.15 32.79
CA GLU A 43 7.58 7.86 32.17
C GLU A 43 7.07 7.78 30.71
N TYR A 44 5.87 8.29 30.45
CA TYR A 44 5.32 8.34 29.09
C TYR A 44 6.21 9.18 28.16
N LYS A 45 6.69 10.34 28.62
CA LYS A 45 7.63 11.17 27.83
C LYS A 45 8.92 10.43 27.53
N GLU A 46 9.52 9.82 28.55
CA GLU A 46 10.77 9.07 28.38
C GLU A 46 10.62 7.90 27.40
N VAL A 47 9.49 7.17 27.46
CA VAL A 47 9.21 6.08 26.53
C VAL A 47 9.03 6.60 25.10
N VAL A 48 8.32 7.72 24.91
CA VAL A 48 8.16 8.36 23.60
C VAL A 48 9.50 8.82 23.04
N ASP A 49 10.37 9.41 23.88
CA ASP A 49 11.69 9.85 23.45
C ASP A 49 12.59 8.67 23.07
N LYS A 50 12.61 7.61 23.89
CA LYS A 50 13.31 6.34 23.55
C LYS A 50 12.77 5.73 22.25
N LEU A 51 11.46 5.79 22.03
CA LEU A 51 10.87 5.29 20.79
C LEU A 51 11.32 6.11 19.58
N ASN A 52 11.41 7.42 19.71
CA ASN A 52 11.88 8.30 18.64
C ASN A 52 13.35 8.06 18.31
N THR A 53 14.21 7.87 19.32
CA THR A 53 15.62 7.53 19.09
C THR A 53 15.78 6.16 18.43
N LEU A 54 15.02 5.15 18.87
CA LEU A 54 15.01 3.82 18.26
C LEU A 54 14.54 3.86 16.80
N ARG A 55 13.51 4.65 16.47
CA ARG A 55 13.04 4.84 15.09
C ARG A 55 14.10 5.49 14.21
N ALA A 56 14.76 6.53 14.71
CA ALA A 56 15.85 7.18 13.99
C ALA A 56 17.01 6.21 13.75
N ARG A 57 17.37 5.42 14.76
CA ARG A 57 18.42 4.39 14.66
C ARG A 57 18.05 3.29 13.67
N LYS A 58 16.82 2.79 13.71
CA LYS A 58 16.29 1.82 12.75
C LYS A 58 16.44 2.34 11.32
N LYS A 59 15.96 3.57 11.06
CA LYS A 59 16.03 4.19 9.73
C LYS A 59 17.48 4.35 9.25
N GLN A 60 18.39 4.71 10.15
CA GLN A 60 19.81 4.80 9.83
C GLN A 60 20.36 3.43 9.39
N ILE A 61 20.06 2.37 10.14
CA ILE A 61 20.50 1.00 9.81
C ILE A 61 19.95 0.58 8.44
N GLU A 62 18.64 0.74 8.21
CA GLU A 62 18.02 0.40 6.92
C GLU A 62 18.64 1.17 5.76
N THR A 63 18.98 2.45 5.97
CA THR A 63 19.63 3.29 4.94
C THR A 63 21.05 2.79 4.64
N LEU A 64 21.84 2.51 5.67
CA LEU A 64 23.21 2.00 5.52
C LEU A 64 23.22 0.64 4.83
N THR A 65 22.39 -0.30 5.30
CA THR A 65 22.27 -1.62 4.67
C THR A 65 21.78 -1.50 3.22
N ARG A 66 20.85 -0.59 2.92
CA ARG A 66 20.42 -0.35 1.53
C ARG A 66 21.56 0.17 0.65
N GLN A 67 22.44 1.01 1.20
CA GLN A 67 23.62 1.51 0.48
C GLN A 67 24.65 0.40 0.25
N GLU A 68 24.89 -0.46 1.24
CA GLU A 68 25.77 -1.64 1.13
C GLU A 68 25.28 -2.60 0.03
N PHE A 69 23.96 -2.74 -0.12
CA PHE A 69 23.32 -3.58 -1.16
C PHE A 69 23.10 -2.87 -2.50
N SER A 70 23.58 -1.64 -2.69
CA SER A 70 23.38 -0.89 -3.95
C SER A 70 23.86 -1.63 -5.19
N GLY A 71 25.00 -2.33 -5.10
CA GLY A 71 25.51 -3.18 -6.17
C GLY A 71 24.61 -4.39 -6.45
N GLU A 72 24.09 -5.06 -5.43
CA GLU A 72 23.15 -6.18 -5.59
C GLU A 72 21.81 -5.72 -6.18
N PHE A 73 21.33 -4.53 -5.83
CA PHE A 73 20.14 -3.96 -6.48
C PHE A 73 20.38 -3.62 -7.95
N THR A 74 21.59 -3.15 -8.30
CA THR A 74 21.95 -2.93 -9.71
C THR A 74 21.94 -4.24 -10.47
N LYS A 75 22.59 -5.30 -9.93
CA LYS A 75 22.55 -6.64 -10.52
C LYS A 75 21.12 -7.17 -10.65
N LEU A 76 20.27 -6.92 -9.65
CA LEU A 76 18.87 -7.32 -9.70
C LEU A 76 18.12 -6.62 -10.83
N ASP A 77 18.40 -5.34 -11.07
CA ASP A 77 17.79 -4.60 -12.17
C ASP A 77 18.33 -5.05 -13.53
N ASP A 78 19.62 -5.34 -13.63
CA ASP A 78 20.22 -5.94 -14.83
C ASP A 78 19.57 -7.30 -15.15
N LEU A 79 19.45 -8.18 -14.16
CA LEU A 79 18.78 -9.48 -14.32
C LEU A 79 17.31 -9.36 -14.75
N LYS A 80 16.60 -8.32 -14.33
CA LYS A 80 15.22 -8.08 -14.80
C LYS A 80 15.20 -7.67 -16.27
N ILE A 81 16.15 -6.87 -16.71
CA ILE A 81 16.26 -6.44 -18.11
C ILE A 81 16.60 -7.64 -18.98
N ASP A 82 17.61 -8.43 -18.59
CA ASP A 82 18.01 -9.64 -19.29
C ASP A 82 16.84 -10.63 -19.40
N LEU A 83 16.14 -10.89 -18.28
CA LEU A 83 14.98 -11.78 -18.28
C LEU A 83 13.84 -11.26 -19.16
N ALA A 84 13.58 -9.95 -19.18
CA ALA A 84 12.55 -9.39 -20.06
C ALA A 84 12.95 -9.56 -21.54
N SER A 85 14.21 -9.30 -21.88
CA SER A 85 14.75 -9.51 -23.23
C SER A 85 14.67 -10.98 -23.65
N ASP A 86 15.08 -11.90 -22.80
CA ASP A 86 15.03 -13.34 -23.08
C ASP A 86 13.59 -13.84 -23.27
N MET A 87 12.62 -13.28 -22.51
CA MET A 87 11.20 -13.60 -22.69
C MET A 87 10.64 -13.09 -24.03
N GLU A 88 11.09 -11.91 -24.49
CA GLU A 88 10.75 -11.42 -25.83
C GLU A 88 11.36 -12.33 -26.92
N LEU A 89 12.63 -12.67 -26.80
CA LEU A 89 13.31 -13.58 -27.73
C LEU A 89 12.66 -14.97 -27.79
N LEU A 90 12.27 -15.51 -26.63
CA LEU A 90 11.54 -16.78 -26.54
C LEU A 90 10.19 -16.69 -27.27
N THR A 91 9.47 -15.58 -27.09
CA THR A 91 8.18 -15.33 -27.76
C THR A 91 8.37 -15.24 -29.28
N ASP A 92 9.36 -14.49 -29.76
CA ASP A 92 9.67 -14.34 -31.18
C ASP A 92 10.07 -15.68 -31.83
N ALA A 93 10.88 -16.48 -31.13
CA ALA A 93 11.27 -17.81 -31.57
C ALA A 93 10.07 -18.77 -31.62
N ALA A 94 9.20 -18.73 -30.62
CA ALA A 94 7.97 -19.53 -30.55
C ALA A 94 7.00 -19.15 -31.69
N LEU A 95 6.79 -17.86 -31.92
CA LEU A 95 5.96 -17.36 -33.03
C LEU A 95 6.54 -17.76 -34.40
N THR A 96 7.86 -17.68 -34.57
CA THR A 96 8.51 -18.09 -35.82
C THR A 96 8.30 -19.58 -36.12
N LYS A 97 8.46 -20.45 -35.10
CA LYS A 97 8.18 -21.89 -35.24
C LYS A 97 6.70 -22.15 -35.56
N MET A 98 5.80 -21.47 -34.86
CA MET A 98 4.36 -21.56 -35.13
C MET A 98 4.02 -21.15 -36.57
N MET A 99 4.59 -20.05 -37.08
CA MET A 99 4.38 -19.58 -38.45
C MET A 99 4.90 -20.56 -39.51
N LYS A 100 5.94 -21.34 -39.19
CA LYS A 100 6.45 -22.42 -40.06
C LYS A 100 5.61 -23.71 -39.99
N GLY A 101 4.63 -23.78 -39.10
CA GLY A 101 3.81 -24.97 -38.85
C GLY A 101 4.51 -26.05 -38.01
N GLU A 102 5.58 -25.68 -37.29
CA GLU A 102 6.28 -26.58 -36.38
C GLU A 102 5.57 -26.62 -35.00
N THR A 103 5.64 -27.77 -34.32
CA THR A 103 5.19 -27.89 -32.92
C THR A 103 6.09 -27.06 -32.01
N VAL A 104 5.49 -26.22 -31.16
CA VAL A 104 6.22 -25.37 -30.21
C VAL A 104 6.13 -25.98 -28.82
N GLU A 105 7.23 -26.54 -28.34
CA GLU A 105 7.37 -27.16 -27.01
C GLU A 105 8.75 -26.85 -26.43
N VAL A 106 8.84 -26.78 -25.10
CA VAL A 106 10.10 -26.65 -24.35
C VAL A 106 10.13 -27.65 -23.20
N GLU A 107 11.30 -28.12 -22.82
CA GLU A 107 11.47 -29.05 -21.69
C GLU A 107 12.34 -28.42 -20.60
N ASP A 108 12.04 -28.71 -19.33
CA ASP A 108 12.88 -28.33 -18.21
C ASP A 108 13.94 -29.39 -17.87
N GLN A 109 14.77 -29.10 -16.85
CA GLN A 109 15.80 -30.00 -16.34
C GLN A 109 15.28 -31.32 -15.74
N TYR A 110 13.96 -31.46 -15.57
CA TYR A 110 13.30 -32.65 -15.03
C TYR A 110 12.46 -33.38 -16.09
N HIS A 111 12.63 -33.04 -17.38
CA HIS A 111 11.88 -33.59 -18.50
C HIS A 111 10.36 -33.33 -18.44
N ASN A 112 9.94 -32.24 -17.79
CA ASN A 112 8.56 -31.78 -17.95
C ASN A 112 8.46 -30.96 -19.24
N THR A 113 7.52 -31.34 -20.11
CA THR A 113 7.24 -30.63 -21.36
C THR A 113 6.21 -29.53 -21.13
N TYR A 114 6.49 -28.34 -21.66
CA TYR A 114 5.61 -27.17 -21.62
C TYR A 114 5.22 -26.78 -23.05
N GLN A 115 3.95 -26.44 -23.21
CA GLN A 115 3.40 -25.86 -24.43
C GLN A 115 3.10 -24.38 -24.21
N PRO A 116 3.22 -23.53 -25.25
CA PRO A 116 2.94 -22.11 -25.14
C PRO A 116 1.45 -21.84 -24.92
N GLU A 117 1.14 -20.95 -23.98
CA GLU A 117 -0.21 -20.38 -23.83
C GLU A 117 -0.28 -19.03 -24.58
N TRP A 118 -1.07 -18.98 -25.65
CA TRP A 118 -1.23 -17.77 -26.46
C TRP A 118 -2.36 -16.89 -25.93
N ASN A 119 -2.07 -15.62 -25.64
CA ASN A 119 -3.07 -14.68 -25.16
C ASN A 119 -2.97 -13.34 -25.90
N VAL A 120 -4.10 -12.85 -26.43
CA VAL A 120 -4.19 -11.57 -27.13
C VAL A 120 -4.88 -10.55 -26.22
N LYS A 121 -4.17 -9.47 -25.89
CA LYS A 121 -4.70 -8.36 -25.07
C LYS A 121 -4.60 -7.06 -25.85
N PHE A 122 -5.71 -6.33 -25.95
CA PHE A 122 -5.76 -5.02 -26.58
C PHE A 122 -5.55 -3.92 -25.53
N LYS A 123 -4.72 -2.93 -25.83
CA LYS A 123 -4.62 -1.67 -25.07
C LYS A 123 -5.21 -0.53 -25.88
N LYS A 124 -5.86 0.40 -25.18
CA LYS A 124 -6.43 1.62 -25.76
C LYS A 124 -5.29 2.56 -26.17
N THR A 125 -5.40 3.12 -27.37
CA THR A 125 -4.51 4.14 -27.95
C THR A 125 -4.75 5.51 -27.32
#